data_AF-A0A357IS09-F1
#
_entry.id   AF-A0A357IS09-F1
#
_cell.length_a   1.000
_cell.length_b   1.000
_cell.length_c   1.000
_cell.angle_alpha   90.00
_cell.angle_beta   90.00
_cell.angle_gamma   90.00
#
_symmetry.space_group_name_H-M   'P 1'
#
loop_
_entity.id
_entity.type
_entity.pdbx_description
1 polymer ?
#
loop_
_entity_poly.entity_id
_entity_poly.type
_entity_poly.pdbx_seq_one_letter_code
_entity_poly.pdbx_strand_id
1 'polypeptide(L)'
;MERFFDLSEGELLFRGYPIKESKLEDVRSSIALVSQKKQLFRGSIRSNLLLGRKDATEEEMIQALKDSLAYEFVSRYKDGLDHEVEEGGQNFSGGQKQRLLIARALLSSRPILFLDDATSALDYKSDLMVRQNIAKKQGLTLVMVSQRATSIKDCDDIYVLDAGRVVGEGSHEQLLASCPIYQEIYETQVKTK
;
A
#
# COMPACT_ATOMS: atom_id res chain seq x y z
N MET A 1 -7.54 1.05 -10.77
CA MET A 1 -8.66 0.37 -10.08
C MET A 1 -9.75 1.31 -9.53
N GLU A 2 -9.61 2.64 -9.60
CA GLU A 2 -10.67 3.60 -9.19
C GLU A 2 -11.65 4.00 -10.33
N ARG A 3 -11.66 3.19 -11.42
CA ARG A 3 -12.38 3.41 -12.68
C ARG A 3 -12.15 4.80 -13.30
N PHE A 4 -10.89 5.22 -13.39
CA PHE A 4 -10.50 6.41 -14.17
C PHE A 4 -10.60 6.19 -15.68
N PHE A 5 -10.57 4.93 -16.11
CA PHE A 5 -10.64 4.50 -17.51
C PHE A 5 -11.54 3.27 -17.61
N ASP A 6 -12.27 3.13 -18.71
CA ASP A 6 -12.97 1.90 -19.06
C ASP A 6 -12.05 0.98 -19.87
N LEU A 7 -12.29 -0.33 -19.78
CA LEU A 7 -11.58 -1.33 -20.58
C LEU A 7 -11.96 -1.20 -22.06
N SER A 8 -10.95 -1.24 -22.95
CA SER A 8 -11.16 -1.33 -24.39
C SER A 8 -11.75 -2.69 -24.79
N GLU A 9 -11.28 -3.78 -24.17
CA GLU A 9 -11.72 -5.16 -24.39
C GLU A 9 -11.68 -5.95 -23.07
N GLY A 10 -12.43 -7.07 -23.00
CA GLY A 10 -12.51 -7.93 -21.81
C GLY A 10 -13.46 -7.42 -20.70
N GLU A 11 -13.37 -8.04 -19.53
CA GLU A 11 -14.19 -7.69 -18.36
C GLU A 11 -13.33 -7.57 -17.09
N LEU A 12 -13.74 -6.67 -16.20
CA LEU A 12 -13.19 -6.54 -14.85
C LEU A 12 -14.31 -6.82 -13.87
N LEU A 13 -14.12 -7.81 -13.01
CA LEU A 13 -15.11 -8.23 -12.02
C LEU A 13 -14.75 -7.66 -10.64
N PHE A 14 -15.75 -7.18 -9.91
CA PHE A 14 -15.67 -6.87 -8.50
C PHE A 14 -16.64 -7.78 -7.74
N ARG A 15 -16.10 -8.66 -6.88
CA ARG A 15 -16.88 -9.67 -6.15
C ARG A 15 -17.74 -10.56 -7.07
N GLY A 16 -17.21 -10.91 -8.25
CA GLY A 16 -17.88 -11.78 -9.23
C GLY A 16 -18.86 -11.08 -10.15
N TYR A 17 -19.08 -9.76 -10.01
CA TYR A 17 -19.96 -8.98 -10.89
C TYR A 17 -19.16 -8.02 -11.76
N PRO A 18 -19.57 -7.76 -13.01
CA PRO A 18 -18.93 -6.74 -13.83
C PRO A 18 -18.86 -5.40 -13.10
N ILE A 19 -17.66 -4.81 -13.02
CA ILE A 19 -17.43 -3.55 -12.29
C ILE A 19 -18.26 -2.40 -12.85
N LYS A 20 -18.65 -2.48 -14.14
CA LYS A 20 -19.52 -1.51 -14.81
C LYS A 20 -20.93 -1.50 -14.25
N GLU A 21 -21.39 -2.63 -13.70
CA GLU A 21 -22.70 -2.81 -13.06
C GLU A 21 -22.68 -2.44 -11.56
N SER A 22 -21.49 -2.32 -10.96
CA SER A 22 -21.33 -1.88 -9.58
C SER A 22 -21.43 -0.36 -9.45
N LYS A 23 -22.01 0.14 -8.34
CA LYS A 23 -21.94 1.57 -8.03
C LYS A 23 -20.50 1.95 -7.71
N LEU A 24 -20.04 3.04 -8.31
CA LEU A 24 -18.68 3.55 -8.13
C LEU A 24 -18.33 3.79 -6.66
N GLU A 25 -19.30 4.28 -5.88
CA GLU A 25 -19.15 4.54 -4.44
C GLU A 25 -18.91 3.26 -3.64
N ASP A 26 -19.61 2.16 -3.97
CA ASP A 26 -19.44 0.86 -3.31
C ASP A 26 -18.05 0.27 -3.58
N VAL A 27 -17.55 0.42 -4.81
CA VAL A 27 -16.19 0.00 -5.17
C VAL A 27 -15.15 0.85 -4.42
N ARG A 28 -15.29 2.18 -4.45
CA ARG A 28 -14.34 3.11 -3.82
C ARG A 28 -14.32 3.00 -2.30
N SER A 29 -15.47 2.77 -1.68
CA SER A 29 -15.58 2.54 -0.23
C SER A 29 -14.97 1.20 0.19
N SER A 30 -14.78 0.25 -0.74
CA SER A 30 -14.15 -1.05 -0.48
C SER A 30 -12.63 -1.06 -0.64
N ILE A 31 -12.04 -0.03 -1.27
CA ILE A 31 -10.62 0.00 -1.65
C ILE A 31 -9.88 1.14 -0.97
N ALA A 32 -8.87 0.87 -0.15
CA ALA A 32 -7.89 1.86 0.29
C ALA A 32 -6.69 1.83 -0.66
N LEU A 33 -6.25 2.99 -1.15
CA LEU A 33 -5.10 3.11 -2.05
C LEU A 33 -4.00 3.95 -1.41
N VAL A 34 -2.78 3.42 -1.41
CA VAL A 34 -1.56 4.17 -1.16
C VAL A 34 -0.83 4.30 -2.49
N SER A 35 -0.92 5.48 -3.11
CA SER A 35 -0.31 5.75 -4.41
C SER A 35 1.20 6.01 -4.31
N GLN A 36 1.91 5.79 -5.42
CA GLN A 36 3.34 6.12 -5.55
C GLN A 36 3.63 7.61 -5.26
N LYS A 37 2.72 8.52 -5.66
CA LYS A 37 2.80 9.94 -5.30
C LYS A 37 2.46 10.14 -3.82
N LYS A 38 3.45 10.59 -3.05
CA LYS A 38 3.32 10.78 -1.60
C LYS A 38 2.81 12.18 -1.27
N GLN A 39 1.49 12.35 -1.22
CA GLN A 39 0.87 13.63 -0.91
C GLN A 39 0.25 13.65 0.50
N LEU A 40 0.90 14.40 1.39
CA LEU A 40 0.28 14.88 2.62
C LEU A 40 -0.21 16.31 2.41
N PHE A 41 -1.28 16.66 3.11
CA PHE A 41 -1.89 17.98 3.03
C PHE A 41 -1.40 18.84 4.19
N ARG A 42 -1.33 20.15 3.95
CA ARG A 42 -1.00 21.10 5.01
C ARG A 42 -2.02 21.01 6.15
N GLY A 43 -1.58 21.01 7.41
CA GLY A 43 -2.44 20.85 8.58
C GLY A 43 -1.69 20.16 9.71
N SER A 44 -2.33 19.21 10.38
CA SER A 44 -1.70 18.33 11.37
C SER A 44 -1.64 16.87 10.92
N ILE A 45 -0.84 16.05 11.60
CA ILE A 45 -0.82 14.59 11.40
C ILE A 45 -2.24 14.02 11.60
N ARG A 46 -2.95 14.45 12.65
CA ARG A 46 -4.35 14.10 12.94
C ARG A 46 -5.25 14.40 11.75
N SER A 47 -5.22 15.64 11.23
CA SER A 47 -6.06 16.03 10.09
C SER A 47 -5.78 15.19 8.85
N ASN A 48 -4.52 14.81 8.64
CA ASN A 48 -4.10 13.94 7.54
C ASN A 48 -4.60 12.50 7.74
N LEU A 49 -4.63 11.97 8.96
CA LEU A 49 -5.16 10.63 9.24
C LEU A 49 -6.68 10.58 9.05
N LEU A 50 -7.40 11.60 9.54
CA LEU A 50 -8.86 11.70 9.46
C LEU A 50 -9.42 11.79 8.03
N LEU A 51 -8.56 12.01 7.02
CA LEU A 51 -8.94 11.84 5.61
C LEU A 51 -9.29 10.40 5.25
N GLY A 52 -8.74 9.41 5.98
CA GLY A 52 -9.07 8.00 5.82
C GLY A 52 -10.43 7.65 6.43
N ARG A 53 -10.74 8.22 7.60
CA ARG A 53 -12.01 8.08 8.32
C ARG A 53 -12.21 9.24 9.29
N LYS A 54 -13.28 10.03 9.12
CA LYS A 54 -13.50 11.31 9.81
C LYS A 54 -13.88 11.18 11.29
N ASP A 55 -14.51 10.08 11.64
CA ASP A 55 -15.04 9.76 12.98
C ASP A 55 -14.11 8.84 13.78
N ALA A 56 -12.87 8.63 13.31
CA ALA A 56 -11.92 7.78 14.00
C ALA A 56 -11.51 8.36 15.37
N THR A 57 -11.44 7.51 16.38
CA THR A 57 -10.97 7.91 17.71
C THR A 57 -9.45 8.07 17.74
N GLU A 58 -8.94 8.69 18.80
CA GLU A 58 -7.50 8.82 18.99
C GLU A 58 -6.81 7.45 19.10
N GLU A 59 -7.42 6.52 19.82
CA GLU A 59 -6.90 5.15 19.99
C GLU A 59 -6.76 4.44 18.65
N GLU A 60 -7.74 4.59 17.76
CA GLU A 60 -7.72 4.01 16.42
C GLU A 60 -6.65 4.65 15.55
N MET A 61 -6.49 5.98 15.62
CA MET A 61 -5.39 6.69 14.94
C MET A 61 -4.03 6.20 15.43
N ILE A 62 -3.85 6.07 16.74
CA ILE A 62 -2.62 5.54 17.34
C ILE A 62 -2.37 4.09 16.89
N GLN A 63 -3.41 3.25 16.82
CA GLN A 63 -3.25 1.88 16.34
C GLN A 63 -2.82 1.83 14.86
N ALA A 64 -3.43 2.64 14.00
CA ALA A 64 -3.03 2.74 12.59
C ALA A 64 -1.57 3.25 12.43
N LEU A 65 -1.15 4.19 13.29
CA LEU A 65 0.24 4.64 13.36
C LEU A 65 1.20 3.54 13.84
N LYS A 66 0.78 2.66 14.75
CA LYS A 66 1.58 1.51 15.19
C LYS A 66 1.71 0.47 14.10
N ASP A 67 0.61 0.12 13.43
CA ASP A 67 0.60 -0.88 12.36
C ASP A 67 1.51 -0.47 11.19
N SER A 68 1.56 0.82 10.89
CA SER A 68 2.43 1.43 9.86
C SER A 68 3.84 1.80 10.35
N LEU A 69 4.18 1.54 11.62
CA LEU A 69 5.42 1.99 12.28
C LEU A 69 5.64 3.51 12.27
N ALA A 70 4.62 4.32 12.01
CA ALA A 70 4.72 5.77 12.09
C ALA A 70 4.77 6.27 13.54
N TYR A 71 4.16 5.53 14.48
CA TYR A 71 4.08 5.93 15.88
C TYR A 71 5.46 6.21 16.51
N GLU A 72 6.51 5.51 16.08
CA GLU A 72 7.88 5.66 16.61
C GLU A 72 8.46 7.07 16.48
N PHE A 73 8.12 7.79 15.41
CA PHE A 73 8.57 9.16 15.22
C PHE A 73 7.50 10.17 15.63
N VAL A 74 6.22 9.83 15.45
CA VAL A 74 5.12 10.73 15.85
C VAL A 74 5.13 10.97 17.37
N SER A 75 5.39 9.93 18.16
CA SER A 75 5.51 10.02 19.62
C SER A 75 6.69 10.85 20.13
N ARG A 76 7.63 11.23 19.25
CA ARG A 76 8.79 12.07 19.62
C ARG A 76 8.49 13.57 19.46
N TYR A 77 7.45 13.93 18.71
CA TYR A 77 7.01 15.32 18.63
C TYR A 77 6.30 15.70 19.93
N LYS A 78 6.58 16.90 20.44
CA LYS A 78 5.92 17.42 21.64
C LYS A 78 4.39 17.49 21.47
N ASP A 79 3.95 17.79 20.25
CA ASP A 79 2.54 17.96 19.90
C ASP A 79 1.91 16.65 19.38
N GLY A 80 2.68 15.56 19.28
CA GLY A 80 2.20 14.24 18.86
C GLY A 80 1.39 14.26 17.56
N LEU A 81 0.11 13.91 17.64
CA LEU A 81 -0.83 13.91 16.52
C LEU A 81 -1.11 15.32 15.98
N ASP A 82 -0.96 16.35 16.78
CA ASP A 82 -1.20 17.73 16.38
C ASP A 82 0.03 18.40 15.78
N HIS A 83 1.15 17.65 15.64
CA HIS A 83 2.34 18.14 14.96
C HIS A 83 2.03 18.58 13.53
N GLU A 84 2.60 19.73 13.14
CA GLU A 84 2.35 20.36 11.87
C GLU A 84 2.84 19.50 10.69
N VAL A 85 2.05 19.51 9.63
CA VAL A 85 2.41 18.98 8.32
C VAL A 85 2.45 20.16 7.36
N GLU A 86 3.63 20.41 6.79
CA GLU A 86 3.79 21.42 5.74
C GLU A 86 3.18 20.92 4.41
N GLU A 87 3.02 21.82 3.44
CA GLU A 87 2.47 21.46 2.13
C GLU A 87 3.28 20.35 1.46
N GLY A 88 2.62 19.25 1.08
CA GLY A 88 3.27 18.07 0.52
C GLY A 88 4.08 17.25 1.54
N GLY A 89 4.00 17.58 2.83
CA GLY A 89 4.80 16.96 3.89
C GLY A 89 6.30 17.17 3.69
N GLN A 90 6.71 18.39 3.35
CA GLN A 90 8.11 18.73 3.10
C GLN A 90 8.99 18.54 4.35
N ASN A 91 8.42 18.76 5.54
CA ASN A 91 9.04 18.52 6.83
C ASN A 91 9.20 17.03 7.22
N PHE A 92 8.80 16.08 6.36
CA PHE A 92 8.94 14.63 6.59
C PHE A 92 9.84 13.97 5.54
N SER A 93 10.64 13.00 5.97
CA SER A 93 11.39 12.13 5.06
C SER A 93 10.46 11.29 4.18
N GLY A 94 10.98 10.77 3.07
CA GLY A 94 10.21 9.93 2.16
C GLY A 94 9.59 8.70 2.83
N GLY A 95 10.32 8.06 3.75
CA GLY A 95 9.82 6.92 4.53
C GLY A 95 8.81 7.31 5.62
N GLN A 96 8.95 8.48 6.23
CA GLN A 96 7.96 9.00 7.19
C GLN A 96 6.63 9.30 6.51
N LYS A 97 6.66 10.03 5.37
CA LYS A 97 5.47 10.31 4.57
C LYS A 97 4.72 9.05 4.20
N GLN A 98 5.47 8.04 3.77
CA GLN A 98 4.90 6.78 3.33
C GLN A 98 4.21 6.02 4.48
N ARG A 99 4.85 5.95 5.66
CA ARG A 99 4.23 5.36 6.85
C ARG A 99 2.96 6.11 7.29
N LEU A 100 2.93 7.44 7.18
CA LEU A 100 1.71 8.23 7.44
C LEU A 100 0.59 7.94 6.43
N LEU A 101 0.93 7.75 5.15
CA LEU A 101 -0.05 7.40 4.13
C LEU A 101 -0.59 5.97 4.31
N ILE A 102 0.27 5.02 4.71
CA ILE A 102 -0.14 3.67 5.08
C ILE A 102 -1.05 3.73 6.31
N ALA A 103 -0.71 4.51 7.35
CA ALA A 103 -1.57 4.72 8.52
C ALA A 103 -2.96 5.25 8.12
N ARG A 104 -3.00 6.29 7.27
CA ARG A 104 -4.26 6.84 6.73
C ARG A 104 -5.09 5.77 6.01
N ALA A 105 -4.45 4.95 5.18
CA ALA A 105 -5.12 3.89 4.45
C ALA A 105 -5.66 2.79 5.39
N LEU A 106 -4.87 2.37 6.39
CA LEU A 106 -5.29 1.38 7.38
C LEU A 106 -6.43 1.88 8.26
N LEU A 107 -6.44 3.18 8.61
CA LEU A 107 -7.51 3.78 9.41
C LEU A 107 -8.87 3.72 8.72
N SER A 108 -8.89 3.75 7.38
CA SER A 108 -10.13 3.63 6.59
C SER A 108 -10.84 2.28 6.76
N SER A 109 -10.14 1.26 7.30
CA SER A 109 -10.67 -0.08 7.58
C SER A 109 -11.37 -0.75 6.38
N ARG A 110 -10.87 -0.48 5.18
CA ARG A 110 -11.41 -1.04 3.94
C ARG A 110 -10.94 -2.48 3.72
N PRO A 111 -11.78 -3.36 3.13
CA PRO A 111 -11.46 -4.77 2.95
C PRO A 111 -10.37 -5.03 1.91
N ILE A 112 -10.03 -4.05 1.06
CA ILE A 112 -8.95 -4.18 0.08
C ILE A 112 -7.97 -3.02 0.25
N LEU A 113 -6.68 -3.33 0.39
CA LEU A 113 -5.59 -2.35 0.47
C LEU A 113 -4.67 -2.49 -0.74
N PHE A 114 -4.54 -1.43 -1.51
CA PHE A 114 -3.61 -1.32 -2.63
C PHE A 114 -2.38 -0.51 -2.23
N LEU A 115 -1.21 -1.11 -2.40
CA LEU A 115 0.09 -0.45 -2.23
C LEU A 115 0.78 -0.34 -3.59
N ASP A 116 0.73 0.84 -4.20
CA ASP A 116 1.32 1.08 -5.52
C ASP A 116 2.72 1.69 -5.39
N ASP A 117 3.75 0.83 -5.49
CA ASP A 117 5.14 1.14 -5.12
C ASP A 117 5.25 1.74 -3.70
N ALA A 118 4.25 1.34 -2.90
CA ALA A 118 3.87 1.73 -1.54
C ALA A 118 4.97 1.62 -0.48
N THR A 119 6.02 0.87 -0.78
CA THR A 119 7.08 0.47 0.16
C THR A 119 8.49 0.88 -0.28
N SER A 120 8.61 1.56 -1.43
CA SER A 120 9.89 1.89 -2.07
C SER A 120 10.85 2.74 -1.23
N ALA A 121 10.34 3.69 -0.44
CA ALA A 121 11.18 4.53 0.43
C ALA A 121 11.36 3.99 1.85
N LEU A 122 10.97 2.74 2.11
CA LEU A 122 11.31 2.04 3.35
C LEU A 122 12.53 1.16 3.13
N ASP A 123 13.36 1.09 4.17
CA ASP A 123 14.36 0.03 4.27
C ASP A 123 13.66 -1.34 4.41
N TYR A 124 14.41 -2.41 4.11
CA TYR A 124 13.89 -3.77 4.08
C TYR A 124 13.25 -4.21 5.41
N LYS A 125 13.84 -3.82 6.56
CA LYS A 125 13.33 -4.22 7.87
C LYS A 125 12.00 -3.54 8.16
N SER A 126 11.92 -2.23 7.93
CA SER A 126 10.68 -1.46 8.09
C SER A 126 9.57 -1.96 7.16
N ASP A 127 9.89 -2.23 5.88
CA ASP A 127 8.93 -2.78 4.91
C ASP A 127 8.35 -4.13 5.39
N LEU A 128 9.22 -5.07 5.76
CA LEU A 128 8.81 -6.38 6.22
C LEU A 128 7.91 -6.30 7.46
N MET A 129 8.29 -5.48 8.44
CA MET A 129 7.51 -5.32 9.67
C MET A 129 6.12 -4.70 9.41
N VAL A 130 6.04 -3.69 8.53
CA VAL A 130 4.75 -3.11 8.12
C VAL A 130 3.88 -4.17 7.44
N ARG A 131 4.42 -4.94 6.49
CA ARG A 131 3.68 -6.02 5.82
C ARG A 131 3.21 -7.09 6.80
N GLN A 132 4.04 -7.50 7.77
CA GLN A 132 3.67 -8.44 8.81
C GLN A 132 2.54 -7.92 9.72
N ASN A 133 2.52 -6.61 10.01
CA ASN A 133 1.42 -6.02 10.78
C ASN A 133 0.13 -5.99 9.98
N ILE A 134 0.20 -5.70 8.68
CA ILE A 134 -0.95 -5.71 7.77
C ILE A 134 -1.50 -7.14 7.60
N ALA A 135 -0.62 -8.13 7.41
CA ALA A 135 -0.99 -9.54 7.22
C ALA A 135 -1.73 -10.16 8.42
N LYS A 136 -1.60 -9.60 9.63
CA LYS A 136 -2.36 -10.03 10.82
C LYS A 136 -3.83 -9.60 10.77
N LYS A 137 -4.22 -8.69 9.88
CA LYS A 137 -5.60 -8.20 9.77
C LYS A 137 -6.44 -9.23 9.02
N GLN A 138 -7.39 -9.85 9.72
CA GLN A 138 -8.30 -10.82 9.13
C GLN A 138 -9.24 -10.15 8.11
N GLY A 139 -9.50 -10.83 6.99
CA GLY A 139 -10.44 -10.39 5.96
C GLY A 139 -9.93 -9.23 5.09
N LEU A 140 -8.64 -8.88 5.17
CA LEU A 140 -8.02 -7.87 4.33
C LEU A 140 -7.35 -8.51 3.11
N THR A 141 -7.75 -8.10 1.90
CA THR A 141 -7.02 -8.40 0.68
C THR A 141 -5.95 -7.33 0.47
N LEU A 142 -4.68 -7.72 0.53
CA LEU A 142 -3.55 -6.84 0.23
C LEU A 142 -3.08 -7.05 -1.20
N VAL A 143 -3.11 -6.00 -2.01
CA VAL A 143 -2.55 -6.02 -3.36
C VAL A 143 -1.39 -5.04 -3.44
N MET A 144 -0.22 -5.54 -3.84
CA MET A 144 0.99 -4.73 -3.92
C MET A 144 1.51 -4.71 -5.36
N VAL A 145 1.89 -3.53 -5.82
CA VAL A 145 2.65 -3.34 -7.06
C VAL A 145 4.06 -2.95 -6.65
N SER A 146 5.06 -3.70 -7.11
CA SER A 146 6.45 -3.48 -6.76
C SER A 146 7.34 -3.83 -7.93
N GLN A 147 8.33 -2.99 -8.17
CA GLN A 147 9.46 -3.32 -9.03
C GLN A 147 10.55 -4.11 -8.29
N ARG A 148 10.52 -4.17 -6.95
CA ARG A 148 11.51 -4.90 -6.13
C ARG A 148 11.01 -6.31 -5.81
N ALA A 149 11.73 -7.33 -6.24
CA ALA A 149 11.39 -8.73 -5.98
C ALA A 149 11.43 -9.05 -4.47
N THR A 150 12.35 -8.44 -3.71
CA THR A 150 12.47 -8.64 -2.26
C THR A 150 11.28 -8.14 -1.45
N SER A 151 10.47 -7.21 -1.98
CA SER A 151 9.25 -6.71 -1.33
C SER A 151 8.04 -7.61 -1.54
N ILE A 152 8.04 -8.42 -2.60
CA ILE A 152 6.91 -9.27 -2.99
C ILE A 152 7.14 -10.77 -2.74
N LYS A 153 8.37 -11.18 -2.40
CA LYS A 153 8.71 -12.59 -2.19
C LYS A 153 7.85 -13.32 -1.14
N ASP A 154 7.28 -12.58 -0.19
CA ASP A 154 6.45 -13.14 0.89
C ASP A 154 4.94 -13.04 0.58
N CYS A 155 4.55 -12.72 -0.67
CA CYS A 155 3.16 -12.73 -1.08
C CYS A 155 2.65 -14.15 -1.31
N ASP A 156 1.36 -14.38 -1.04
CA ASP A 156 0.71 -15.66 -1.29
C ASP A 156 0.74 -16.02 -2.79
N ASP A 157 0.42 -15.05 -3.64
CA ASP A 157 0.46 -15.16 -5.10
C ASP A 157 1.15 -13.95 -5.73
N ILE A 158 1.98 -14.19 -6.74
CA ILE A 158 2.70 -13.16 -7.49
C ILE A 158 2.33 -13.27 -8.97
N TYR A 159 1.98 -12.14 -9.57
CA TYR A 159 1.72 -12.02 -11.00
C TYR A 159 2.84 -11.19 -11.65
N VAL A 160 3.48 -11.76 -12.67
CA VAL A 160 4.55 -11.11 -13.43
C VAL A 160 3.96 -10.53 -14.70
N LEU A 161 4.14 -9.23 -14.89
CA LEU A 161 3.66 -8.52 -16.07
C LEU A 161 4.81 -8.17 -17.00
N ASP A 162 4.64 -8.44 -18.30
CA ASP A 162 5.53 -7.98 -19.36
C ASP A 162 4.71 -7.54 -20.58
N ALA A 163 5.06 -6.39 -21.16
CA ALA A 163 4.35 -5.77 -22.28
C ALA A 163 2.81 -5.75 -22.14
N GLY A 164 2.30 -5.54 -20.91
CA GLY A 164 0.86 -5.49 -20.62
C GLY A 164 0.16 -6.85 -20.53
N ARG A 165 0.91 -7.96 -20.47
CA ARG A 165 0.38 -9.32 -20.33
C ARG A 165 0.95 -10.01 -19.09
N VAL A 166 0.17 -10.92 -18.49
CA VAL A 166 0.68 -11.81 -17.44
C VAL A 166 1.55 -12.89 -18.11
N VAL A 167 2.82 -12.93 -17.73
CA VAL A 167 3.82 -13.88 -18.24
C VAL A 167 4.27 -14.90 -17.19
N GLY A 168 3.80 -14.76 -15.96
CA GLY A 168 4.05 -15.70 -14.87
C GLY A 168 3.06 -15.48 -13.73
N GLU A 169 2.68 -16.58 -13.08
CA GLU A 169 1.81 -16.62 -11.91
C GLU A 169 2.30 -17.71 -10.97
N GLY A 170 2.38 -17.42 -9.67
CA GLY A 170 2.68 -18.40 -8.63
C GLY A 170 3.43 -17.81 -7.44
N SER A 171 3.94 -18.68 -6.57
CA SER A 171 4.78 -18.29 -5.44
C SER A 171 6.16 -17.80 -5.91
N HIS A 172 6.91 -17.17 -4.99
CA HIS A 172 8.29 -16.77 -5.23
C HIS A 172 9.16 -17.90 -5.77
N GLU A 173 9.11 -19.07 -5.14
CA GLU A 173 9.89 -20.25 -5.51
C GLU A 173 9.48 -20.81 -6.87
N GLN A 174 8.17 -20.86 -7.14
CA GLN A 174 7.64 -21.33 -8.42
C GLN A 174 8.08 -20.42 -9.57
N LEU A 175 7.99 -19.10 -9.38
CA LEU A 175 8.41 -18.13 -10.40
C LEU A 175 9.91 -18.11 -10.60
N LEU A 176 10.71 -18.26 -9.54
CA LEU A 176 12.16 -18.44 -9.65
C LEU A 176 12.54 -19.70 -10.44
N ALA A 177 11.74 -20.76 -10.40
CA ALA A 177 12.00 -21.97 -11.17
C ALA A 177 11.48 -21.88 -12.62
N SER A 178 10.38 -21.17 -12.86
CA SER A 178 9.59 -21.30 -14.10
C SER A 178 9.44 -20.03 -14.95
N CYS A 179 9.73 -18.84 -14.41
CA CYS A 179 9.55 -17.57 -15.10
C CYS A 179 10.90 -16.86 -15.34
N PRO A 180 11.44 -16.88 -16.57
CA PRO A 180 12.73 -16.24 -16.89
C PRO A 180 12.77 -14.75 -16.57
N ILE A 181 11.65 -14.03 -16.81
CA ILE A 181 11.56 -12.59 -16.53
C ILE A 181 11.65 -12.34 -15.02
N TYR A 182 10.97 -13.14 -14.20
CA TYR A 182 11.08 -13.04 -12.75
C TYR A 182 12.48 -13.36 -12.25
N GLN A 183 13.13 -14.38 -12.81
CA GLN A 183 14.52 -14.74 -12.50
C GLN A 183 15.45 -13.55 -12.79
N GLU A 184 15.37 -12.95 -13.98
CA GLU A 184 16.19 -11.81 -14.37
C GLU A 184 16.01 -10.62 -13.43
N ILE A 185 14.75 -10.27 -13.10
CA ILE A 185 14.42 -9.21 -12.13
C ILE A 185 15.07 -9.53 -10.77
N TYR A 186 14.93 -10.76 -10.27
CA TYR A 186 15.45 -11.16 -8.97
C TYR A 186 16.99 -11.13 -8.95
N GLU A 187 17.65 -11.68 -9.96
CA GLU A 187 19.11 -11.73 -10.05
C GLU A 187 19.73 -10.33 -10.12
N THR A 188 19.15 -9.44 -10.94
CA THR A 188 19.62 -8.05 -11.09
C THR A 188 19.52 -7.26 -9.79
N GLN A 189 18.57 -7.60 -8.92
CA GLN A 189 18.31 -6.84 -7.69
C GLN A 189 19.00 -7.41 -6.45
N VAL A 190 19.25 -8.72 -6.43
CA VAL A 190 19.72 -9.43 -5.24
C VAL A 190 21.17 -9.89 -5.38
N LYS A 191 21.63 -10.28 -6.58
CA LYS A 191 23.02 -10.75 -6.78
C LYS A 191 24.03 -9.61 -6.96
N THR A 192 23.59 -8.37 -7.21
CA THR A 192 24.47 -7.21 -7.44
C THR A 192 24.79 -6.43 -6.15
N LYS A 193 24.75 -7.08 -4.97
CA LYS A 193 25.16 -6.50 -3.68
C LYS A 193 26.16 -7.37 -2.95
#